data_AF-A0AAW8THM4-F1
#
_entry.id   AF-A0AAW8THM4-F1
#
_cell.length_a   1.000
_cell.length_b   1.000
_cell.length_c   1.000
_cell.angle_alpha   90.00
_cell.angle_beta   90.00
_cell.angle_gamma   90.00
#
_symmetry.space_group_name_H-M   'P 1'
#
loop_
_entity.id
_entity.type
_entity.pdbx_description
1 polymer ?
#
loop_
_entity_poly.entity_id
_entity_poly.type
_entity_poly.pdbx_seq_one_letter_code
_entity_poly.pdbx_strand_id
1 'polypeptide(L)'
;MSKLKGVEFDLDDLDVDLQGDILALGIVVILKKVSLVLLLILCVAMLLWFNKLTIFITVVQFILVVVTMQIQRFYYKKAVKQLLKEDVE
;
A
#
# COMPACT_ATOMS: atom_id res chain seq x y z
N MET A 1 -0.45 37.18 -16.69
CA MET A 1 -0.55 36.66 -15.32
C MET A 1 -0.38 35.15 -15.39
N SER A 2 0.71 34.66 -14.79
CA SER A 2 1.25 33.33 -15.01
C SER A 2 0.33 32.23 -14.50
N LYS A 3 -0.07 31.34 -15.41
CA LYS A 3 -0.43 29.96 -15.09
C LYS A 3 0.79 29.32 -14.44
N LEU A 4 0.74 29.07 -13.13
CA LEU A 4 1.67 28.16 -12.49
C LEU A 4 1.39 26.79 -13.10
N LYS A 5 2.18 26.48 -14.12
CA LYS A 5 2.31 25.20 -14.79
C LYS A 5 2.35 24.14 -13.70
N GLY A 6 1.29 23.34 -13.60
CA GLY A 6 1.39 22.04 -12.97
C GLY A 6 2.56 21.36 -13.66
N VAL A 7 3.63 21.12 -12.91
CA VAL A 7 4.70 20.25 -13.36
C VAL A 7 4.06 18.86 -13.37
N GLU A 8 3.46 18.50 -14.51
CA GLU A 8 3.18 17.13 -14.85
C GLU A 8 4.55 16.45 -14.91
N PHE A 9 4.90 15.77 -13.83
CA PHE A 9 6.01 14.82 -13.83
C PHE A 9 5.53 13.66 -14.70
N ASP A 10 5.91 13.70 -15.98
CA ASP A 10 5.75 12.57 -16.88
C ASP A 10 6.55 11.41 -16.29
N LEU A 11 5.82 10.37 -15.87
CA LEU A 11 6.41 9.16 -15.31
C LEU A 11 7.40 8.53 -16.31
N ASP A 12 7.24 8.77 -17.61
CA ASP A 12 8.09 8.22 -18.69
C ASP A 12 9.55 8.70 -18.66
N ASP A 13 9.86 9.81 -17.98
CA ASP A 13 11.24 10.32 -17.81
C ASP A 13 11.95 9.72 -16.58
N LEU A 14 11.27 8.86 -15.82
CA LEU A 14 11.78 8.25 -14.59
C LEU A 14 12.33 6.84 -14.86
N ASP A 15 13.49 6.52 -14.29
CA ASP A 15 14.15 5.22 -14.41
C ASP A 15 13.15 4.06 -14.21
N VAL A 16 13.14 3.07 -15.11
CA VAL A 16 12.10 2.02 -15.19
C VAL A 16 11.92 1.29 -13.86
N ASP A 17 13.00 1.17 -13.08
CA ASP A 17 13.00 0.60 -11.73
C ASP A 17 12.30 1.49 -10.70
N LEU A 18 12.44 2.81 -10.79
CA LEU A 18 11.80 3.77 -9.89
C LEU A 18 10.31 3.90 -10.19
N GLN A 19 9.94 3.88 -11.49
CA GLN A 19 8.55 3.82 -11.94
C GLN A 19 7.86 2.53 -11.43
N GLY A 20 8.54 1.39 -11.53
CA GLY A 20 8.08 0.10 -11.02
C GLY A 20 7.91 0.08 -9.50
N ASP A 21 8.85 0.65 -8.75
CA ASP A 21 8.77 0.76 -7.29
C ASP A 21 7.62 1.68 -6.84
N ILE A 22 7.34 2.79 -7.55
CA ILE A 22 6.20 3.69 -7.28
C ILE A 22 4.86 3.00 -7.57
N LEU A 23 4.73 2.32 -8.71
CA LEU A 23 3.54 1.54 -9.08
C LEU A 23 3.28 0.42 -8.07
N ALA A 24 4.32 -0.30 -7.65
CA ALA A 24 4.23 -1.32 -6.61
C ALA A 24 3.76 -0.73 -5.28
N LEU A 25 4.26 0.46 -4.90
CA LEU A 25 3.82 1.18 -3.71
C LEU A 25 2.33 1.55 -3.78
N GLY A 26 1.88 2.05 -4.93
CA GLY A 26 0.47 2.34 -5.21
C GLY A 26 -0.43 1.09 -5.07
N ILE A 27 -0.03 -0.02 -5.67
CA ILE A 27 -0.75 -1.31 -5.59
C ILE A 27 -0.81 -1.80 -4.14
N VAL A 28 0.30 -1.73 -3.38
CA VAL A 28 0.33 -2.14 -1.97
C VAL A 28 -0.58 -1.26 -1.11
N VAL A 29 -0.65 0.05 -1.37
CA VAL A 29 -1.58 0.96 -0.69
C VAL A 29 -3.03 0.59 -0.97
N ILE A 30 -3.37 0.30 -2.23
CA ILE A 30 -4.72 -0.14 -2.61
C ILE A 30 -5.06 -1.47 -1.94
N LEU A 31 -4.15 -2.45 -2.01
CA LEU A 31 -4.33 -3.77 -1.40
C LEU A 31 -4.57 -3.68 0.11
N LYS A 32 -3.85 -2.78 0.79
CA LYS A 32 -4.07 -2.49 2.22
C LYS A 32 -5.45 -1.90 2.49
N LYS A 33 -5.91 -0.94 1.69
CA LYS A 33 -7.26 -0.37 1.84
C LYS A 33 -8.33 -1.45 1.67
N VAL A 34 -8.21 -2.29 0.65
CA VAL A 34 -9.14 -3.41 0.41
C VAL A 34 -9.13 -4.39 1.59
N SER A 35 -7.94 -4.73 2.09
CA SER A 35 -7.79 -5.63 3.23
C SER A 35 -8.43 -5.09 4.52
N LEU A 36 -8.31 -3.77 4.76
CA LEU A 36 -8.99 -3.10 5.88
C LEU A 36 -10.52 -3.14 5.78
N VAL A 37 -11.06 -2.92 4.58
CA VAL A 37 -12.51 -3.01 4.35
C VAL A 37 -13.01 -4.45 4.58
N LEU A 38 -12.28 -5.45 4.08
CA LEU A 38 -12.58 -6.86 4.35
C LEU A 38 -12.53 -7.21 5.83
N LEU A 39 -11.55 -6.67 6.58
CA LEU A 39 -11.47 -6.84 8.03
C LEU A 39 -12.70 -6.25 8.73
N LEU A 40 -13.16 -5.08 8.31
CA LEU A 40 -14.36 -4.42 8.83
C LEU A 40 -15.62 -5.26 8.60
N ILE A 41 -15.78 -5.80 7.39
CA ILE A 41 -16.88 -6.72 7.06
C ILE A 41 -16.81 -7.98 7.93
N LEU A 42 -15.62 -8.55 8.12
CA LEU A 42 -15.41 -9.71 8.99
C LEU A 42 -15.74 -9.41 10.46
N CYS A 43 -15.39 -8.23 10.98
CA CYS A 43 -15.79 -7.80 12.32
C CYS A 43 -17.32 -7.72 12.46
N VAL A 44 -18.01 -7.14 11.47
CA VAL A 44 -19.48 -7.09 11.47
C VAL A 44 -20.08 -8.50 11.38
N ALA A 45 -19.52 -9.36 10.53
CA ALA A 45 -19.94 -10.76 10.42
C ALA A 45 -19.71 -11.53 11.73
N MET A 46 -18.63 -11.23 12.47
CA MET A 46 -18.36 -11.83 13.77
C MET A 46 -19.41 -11.42 14.82
N LEU A 47 -19.88 -10.17 14.79
CA LEU A 47 -20.94 -9.67 15.67
C LEU A 47 -22.32 -10.27 15.34
N LEU A 48 -22.60 -10.46 14.04
CA LEU A 48 -23.88 -11.02 13.57
C LEU A 48 -23.92 -12.56 13.67
N TRP A 49 -22.77 -13.23 13.50
CA TRP A 49 -22.69 -14.69 13.48
C TRP A 49 -21.36 -15.17 14.09
N PHE A 50 -21.40 -15.52 15.37
CA PHE A 50 -20.25 -16.03 16.11
C PHE A 50 -20.01 -17.51 15.80
N ASN A 51 -19.27 -17.80 14.72
CA ASN A 51 -18.89 -19.16 14.33
C ASN A 51 -17.37 -19.34 14.42
N LYS A 52 -16.90 -20.56 14.75
CA LYS A 52 -15.47 -20.92 14.81
C LYS A 52 -14.75 -20.61 13.50
N LEU A 53 -15.43 -20.78 12.37
CA LEU A 53 -14.92 -20.45 11.03
C LEU A 53 -14.66 -18.95 10.86
N THR A 54 -15.60 -18.10 11.28
CA THR A 54 -15.49 -16.63 11.17
C THR A 54 -14.32 -16.09 11.98
N ILE A 55 -14.08 -16.66 13.18
CA ILE A 55 -12.92 -16.32 14.02
C ILE A 55 -11.63 -16.69 13.31
N PHE A 56 -11.53 -17.90 12.76
CA PHE A 56 -10.35 -18.35 12.03
C PHE A 56 -10.04 -17.44 10.84
N ILE A 57 -11.04 -17.11 10.02
CA ILE A 57 -10.88 -16.20 8.88
C ILE A 57 -10.43 -14.81 9.35
N THR A 58 -11.01 -14.30 10.44
CA THR A 58 -10.64 -12.97 10.98
C THR A 58 -9.18 -12.94 11.46
N VAL A 59 -8.72 -14.00 12.12
CA VAL A 59 -7.32 -14.12 12.57
C VAL A 59 -6.37 -14.19 11.37
N VAL A 60 -6.67 -15.00 10.36
CA VAL A 60 -5.86 -15.08 9.13
C VAL A 60 -5.82 -13.72 8.43
N GLN A 61 -6.95 -13.03 8.34
CA GLN A 61 -7.03 -11.71 7.72
C GLN A 61 -6.23 -10.66 8.49
N PHE A 62 -6.23 -10.74 9.82
CA PHE A 62 -5.41 -9.88 10.66
C PHE A 62 -3.92 -10.08 10.42
N ILE A 63 -3.46 -11.34 10.31
CA ILE A 63 -2.08 -11.65 9.94
C ILE A 63 -1.74 -11.08 8.56
N LEU A 64 -2.64 -11.23 7.59
CA LEU A 64 -2.50 -10.67 6.25
C LEU A 64 -2.32 -9.14 6.31
N VAL A 65 -3.14 -8.42 7.07
CA VAL A 65 -3.02 -6.96 7.26
C VAL A 65 -1.65 -6.60 7.84
N VAL A 66 -1.18 -7.30 8.86
CA VAL A 66 0.12 -7.06 9.49
C VAL A 66 1.26 -7.27 8.50
N VAL A 67 1.25 -8.38 7.74
CA VAL A 67 2.26 -8.67 6.72
C VAL A 67 2.25 -7.60 5.63
N THR A 68 1.06 -7.22 5.14
CA THR A 68 0.91 -6.18 4.11
C THR A 68 1.47 -4.83 4.62
N MET A 69 1.28 -4.51 5.90
CA MET A 69 1.83 -3.31 6.52
C MET A 69 3.36 -3.34 6.64
N GLN A 70 3.95 -4.50 6.92
CA GLN A 70 5.41 -4.67 6.91
C GLN A 70 6.00 -4.53 5.50
N ILE A 71 5.38 -5.17 4.51
CA ILE A 71 5.77 -5.05 3.10
C ILE A 71 5.70 -3.58 2.66
N GLN A 72 4.60 -2.88 2.97
CA GLN A 72 4.48 -1.46 2.66
C GLN A 72 5.60 -0.62 3.30
N ARG A 73 5.93 -0.86 4.58
CA ARG A 73 7.05 -0.18 5.25
C ARG A 73 8.39 -0.49 4.57
N PHE A 74 8.60 -1.71 4.12
CA PHE A 74 9.81 -2.11 3.44
C PHE A 74 9.96 -1.40 2.09
N TYR A 75 8.92 -1.43 1.24
CA TYR A 75 8.90 -0.72 -0.04
C TYR A 75 9.04 0.80 0.13
N TYR A 76 8.35 1.40 1.12
CA TYR A 76 8.50 2.82 1.42
C TYR A 76 9.95 3.18 1.82
N LYS A 77 10.57 2.35 2.66
CA LYS A 77 11.96 2.58 3.09
C LYS A 77 12.96 2.41 1.94
N LYS A 78 12.65 1.53 0.97
CA LYS A 78 13.44 1.34 -0.26
C LYS A 78 13.29 2.54 -1.20
N ALA A 79 12.06 2.98 -1.48
CA ALA A 79 11.78 4.13 -2.34
C ALA A 79 12.39 5.44 -1.78
N VAL A 80 12.27 5.68 -0.47
CA VAL A 80 12.89 6.84 0.19
C VAL A 80 14.42 6.81 0.08
N LYS A 81 15.03 5.62 0.16
CA LYS A 81 16.48 5.47 0.00
C LYS A 81 16.96 5.73 -1.43
N GLN A 82 16.15 5.42 -2.44
CA GLN A 82 16.48 5.70 -3.85
C GLN A 82 16.34 7.20 -4.14
N LEU A 83 15.23 7.82 -3.74
CA LEU A 83 15.03 9.28 -3.89
C LEU A 83 16.17 10.10 -3.25
N LEU A 84 16.60 9.73 -2.03
CA LEU A 84 17.72 10.40 -1.35
C LEU A 84 19.10 10.13 -1.99
N LYS A 85 19.23 9.13 -2.85
CA LYS A 85 20.48 8.82 -3.56
C LYS A 85 20.59 9.61 -4.86
N GLU A 86 19.45 9.91 -5.48
CA GLU A 86 19.33 10.67 -6.73
C GLU A 86 19.56 12.18 -6.51
N ASP A 87 19.21 12.72 -5.33
CA ASP A 87 19.50 14.12 -4.95
C ASP A 87 21.00 14.42 -4.65
N VAL A 88 21.88 13.42 -4.68
CA VAL A 88 23.30 13.54 -4.27
C VAL A 88 24.29 13.41 -5.45
N GLU A 89 23.83 13.00 -6.63
CA GLU A 89 24.64 12.87 -7.86
C GLU A 89 24.38 14.04 -8.83
#